data_AF-A0A0R2H717-F1
#
_entry.id   AF-A0A0R2H717-F1
#
_cell.length_a   1.000
_cell.length_b   1.000
_cell.length_c   1.000
_cell.angle_alpha   90.00
_cell.angle_beta   90.00
_cell.angle_gamma   90.00
#
_symmetry.space_group_name_H-M   'P 1'
#
loop_
_entity.id
_entity.type
_entity.pdbx_description
1 polymer ?
#
loop_
_entity_poly.entity_id
_entity_poly.type
_entity_poly.pdbx_seq_one_letter_code
_entity_poly.pdbx_strand_id
1 'polypeptide(L)'
;MNKKYQELYNLIVKTINNPEVETLPKMQNALSKAAEQLKAGEDYTRIAVGVSQAISDSYLANRQIIQSLKNVFKYVKPDADPEKLDSKTKREMGIITGYIRSPLNKDNLFD
;
A
#
# COMPACT_ATOMS: atom_id res chain seq x y z
N MET A 1 -13.85 14.78 -4.16
CA MET A 1 -12.91 13.73 -3.68
C MET A 1 -12.91 13.78 -2.16
N ASN A 2 -13.12 12.64 -1.49
CA ASN A 2 -13.16 12.58 -0.03
C ASN A 2 -11.77 12.92 0.56
N LYS A 3 -11.68 13.55 1.74
CA LYS A 3 -10.42 14.02 2.34
C LYS A 3 -9.36 12.91 2.42
N LYS A 4 -9.80 11.70 2.78
CA LYS A 4 -8.94 10.50 2.88
C LYS A 4 -8.37 10.04 1.54
N TYR A 5 -9.13 10.16 0.45
CA TYR A 5 -8.65 9.86 -0.90
C TYR A 5 -7.58 10.86 -1.33
N GLN A 6 -7.79 12.15 -1.02
CA GLN A 6 -6.87 13.22 -1.40
C GLN A 6 -5.55 13.13 -0.62
N GLU A 7 -5.61 12.80 0.67
CA GLU A 7 -4.43 12.57 1.50
C GLU A 7 -3.59 11.39 0.98
N LEU A 8 -4.22 10.24 0.69
CA LEU A 8 -3.51 9.09 0.12
C LEU A 8 -2.93 9.43 -1.25
N TYR A 9 -3.68 10.11 -2.12
CA TYR A 9 -3.20 10.54 -3.43
C TYR A 9 -1.95 11.42 -3.31
N ASN A 10 -1.96 12.41 -2.41
CA ASN A 10 -0.82 13.29 -2.19
C ASN A 10 0.40 12.53 -1.65
N LEU A 11 0.20 11.57 -0.73
CA LEU A 11 1.27 10.71 -0.22
C LEU A 11 1.88 9.85 -1.34
N ILE A 12 1.05 9.29 -2.20
CA ILE A 12 1.48 8.47 -3.35
C ILE A 12 2.29 9.31 -4.34
N VAL A 13 1.78 10.48 -4.76
CA VAL A 13 2.47 11.36 -5.71
C VAL A 13 3.83 11.81 -5.16
N LYS A 14 3.89 12.17 -3.87
CA LYS A 14 5.17 12.52 -3.22
C LYS A 14 6.14 11.34 -3.22
N THR A 15 5.64 10.13 -3.05
CA THR A 15 6.43 8.90 -2.97
C THR A 15 6.96 8.44 -4.33
N ILE A 16 6.17 8.62 -5.39
CA ILE A 16 6.56 8.37 -6.79
C ILE A 16 7.78 9.21 -7.17
N ASN A 17 7.84 10.47 -6.74
CA ASN A 17 8.96 11.36 -7.05
C ASN A 17 10.21 11.14 -6.15
N ASN A 18 10.23 10.08 -5.33
CA ASN A 18 11.43 9.75 -4.55
C ASN A 18 12.42 8.98 -5.46
N PRO A 19 13.68 9.43 -5.60
CA PRO A 19 14.70 8.76 -6.42
C PRO A 19 14.84 7.26 -6.12
N GLU A 20 14.72 6.86 -4.85
CA GLU A 20 14.80 5.44 -4.47
C GLU A 20 13.63 4.63 -5.05
N VAL A 21 12.44 5.24 -5.18
CA VAL A 21 11.25 4.61 -5.77
C VAL A 21 11.28 4.65 -7.29
N GLU A 22 11.85 5.69 -7.90
CA GLU A 22 12.08 5.77 -9.36
C GLU A 22 12.89 4.59 -9.89
N THR A 23 13.85 4.08 -9.11
CA THR A 23 14.63 2.88 -9.47
C THR A 23 13.83 1.56 -9.39
N LEU A 24 12.56 1.60 -8.96
CA LEU A 24 11.68 0.44 -8.81
C LEU A 24 10.47 0.51 -9.76
N PRO A 25 10.60 0.07 -11.03
CA PRO A 25 9.54 0.20 -12.04
C PRO A 25 8.21 -0.45 -11.65
N LYS A 26 8.27 -1.60 -10.95
CA LYS A 26 7.06 -2.29 -10.46
C LYS A 26 6.32 -1.45 -9.41
N MET A 27 7.06 -0.77 -8.54
CA MET A 27 6.48 0.11 -7.52
C MET A 27 5.90 1.36 -8.16
N GLN A 28 6.63 1.97 -9.10
CA GLN A 28 6.15 3.10 -9.89
C GLN A 28 4.81 2.83 -10.56
N ASN A 29 4.68 1.69 -11.23
CA ASN A 29 3.44 1.27 -11.88
C ASN A 29 2.32 1.05 -10.87
N ALA A 30 2.60 0.39 -9.74
CA ALA A 30 1.59 0.13 -8.70
C ALA A 30 1.06 1.41 -8.07
N LEU A 31 1.96 2.35 -7.74
CA LEU A 31 1.62 3.65 -7.17
C LEU A 31 0.88 4.54 -8.17
N SER A 32 1.33 4.58 -9.43
CA SER A 32 0.67 5.36 -10.48
C SER A 32 -0.75 4.86 -10.72
N LYS A 33 -0.94 3.54 -10.82
CA LYS A 33 -2.26 2.93 -10.92
C LYS A 33 -3.14 3.28 -9.73
N ALA A 34 -2.63 3.18 -8.50
CA ALA A 34 -3.38 3.56 -7.31
C ALA A 34 -3.79 5.05 -7.34
N ALA A 35 -2.92 5.94 -7.81
CA ALA A 35 -3.23 7.36 -7.95
C ALA A 35 -4.36 7.62 -8.97
N GLU A 36 -4.39 6.88 -10.08
CA GLU A 36 -5.48 6.92 -11.07
C GLU A 36 -6.80 6.41 -10.49
N GLN A 37 -6.77 5.27 -9.79
CA GLN A 37 -7.96 4.68 -9.14
C GLN A 37 -8.55 5.63 -8.08
N LEU A 38 -7.69 6.34 -7.33
CA LEU A 38 -8.13 7.36 -6.36
C LEU A 38 -8.82 8.54 -7.04
N LYS A 39 -8.33 8.98 -8.21
CA LYS A 39 -8.97 10.05 -9.00
C LYS A 39 -10.30 9.60 -9.60
N ALA A 40 -10.37 8.36 -10.07
CA ALA A 40 -11.57 7.75 -10.61
C ALA A 40 -12.66 7.50 -9.54
N GLY A 41 -12.30 7.60 -8.25
CA GLY A 41 -13.24 7.38 -7.16
C GLY A 41 -13.55 5.89 -6.95
N GLU A 42 -12.64 5.00 -7.33
CA GLU A 42 -12.76 3.57 -7.05
C GLU A 42 -12.78 3.28 -5.54
N ASP A 43 -13.04 2.02 -5.18
CA ASP A 43 -13.12 1.57 -3.79
C ASP A 43 -11.80 1.84 -3.04
N TYR A 44 -11.87 2.70 -2.02
CA TYR A 44 -10.72 3.10 -1.21
C TYR A 44 -10.03 1.90 -0.55
N THR A 45 -10.82 0.98 0.01
CA THR A 45 -10.32 -0.17 0.75
C THR A 45 -9.54 -1.08 -0.20
N ARG A 46 -10.07 -1.29 -1.41
CA ARG A 46 -9.37 -2.05 -2.45
C ARG A 46 -8.05 -1.42 -2.85
N ILE A 47 -8.01 -0.09 -3.00
CA ILE A 47 -6.78 0.65 -3.30
C ILE A 47 -5.79 0.54 -2.14
N ALA A 48 -6.23 0.77 -0.90
CA ALA A 48 -5.41 0.70 0.30
C ALA A 48 -4.76 -0.68 0.47
N VAL A 49 -5.53 -1.75 0.25
CA VAL A 49 -5.04 -3.13 0.26
C VAL A 49 -4.01 -3.35 -0.85
N GLY A 50 -4.32 -2.96 -2.09
CA GLY A 50 -3.41 -3.13 -3.22
C GLY A 50 -2.08 -2.41 -3.03
N VAL A 51 -2.11 -1.17 -2.51
CA VAL A 51 -0.92 -0.38 -2.17
C VAL A 51 -0.13 -1.04 -1.04
N SER A 52 -0.81 -1.48 0.02
CA SER A 52 -0.19 -2.18 1.16
C SER A 52 0.56 -3.44 0.71
N GLN A 53 -0.07 -4.23 -0.17
CA GLN A 53 0.50 -5.46 -0.71
C GLN A 53 1.67 -5.18 -1.63
N ALA A 54 1.55 -4.23 -2.56
CA ALA A 54 2.66 -3.85 -3.44
C ALA A 54 3.91 -3.41 -2.65
N ILE A 55 3.72 -2.60 -1.59
CA ILE A 55 4.83 -2.16 -0.72
C ILE A 55 5.45 -3.35 0.00
N SER A 56 4.63 -4.27 0.49
CA SER A 56 5.12 -5.48 1.17
C SER A 56 5.92 -6.38 0.23
N ASP A 57 5.42 -6.60 -0.98
CA ASP A 57 6.09 -7.41 -2.01
C ASP A 57 7.43 -6.79 -2.43
N SER A 58 7.47 -5.46 -2.59
CA SER A 58 8.71 -4.74 -2.91
C SER A 58 9.75 -4.85 -1.79
N TYR A 59 9.32 -4.75 -0.52
CA TYR A 59 10.22 -4.97 0.61
C TYR A 59 10.74 -6.42 0.64
N LEU A 60 9.88 -7.41 0.40
CA LEU A 60 10.30 -8.81 0.38
C LEU A 60 11.31 -9.11 -0.75
N ALA A 61 11.13 -8.47 -1.91
CA ALA A 61 12.02 -8.62 -3.06
C ALA A 61 13.39 -7.93 -2.87
N ASN A 62 13.41 -6.71 -2.32
CA ASN A 62 14.63 -5.89 -2.27
C ASN A 62 15.29 -5.87 -0.88
N ARG A 63 14.59 -6.30 0.17
CA ARG A 63 15.01 -6.23 1.59
C ARG A 63 15.44 -4.83 2.06
N GLN A 64 15.04 -3.79 1.33
CA GLN A 64 15.35 -2.39 1.62
C GLN A 64 14.10 -1.64 2.08
N ILE A 65 14.26 -0.81 3.11
CA ILE A 65 13.21 0.05 3.63
C ILE A 65 13.38 1.43 3.02
N ILE A 66 12.50 1.78 2.09
CA ILE A 66 12.39 3.14 1.56
C ILE A 66 11.43 3.92 2.45
N GLN A 67 11.90 5.02 3.05
CA GLN A 67 11.14 5.76 4.05
C GLN A 67 9.82 6.33 3.51
N SER A 68 9.77 6.75 2.24
CA SER A 68 8.55 7.22 1.61
C SER A 68 7.50 6.10 1.49
N LEU A 69 7.91 4.89 1.09
CA LEU A 69 7.03 3.72 1.04
C LEU A 69 6.54 3.32 2.44
N LYS A 70 7.40 3.40 3.46
CA LYS A 70 7.01 3.16 4.87
C LYS A 70 5.89 4.10 5.31
N ASN A 71 5.95 5.37 4.95
CA ASN A 71 4.92 6.34 5.31
C ASN A 71 3.58 6.04 4.63
N VAL A 72 3.60 5.69 3.34
CA VAL A 72 2.39 5.26 2.61
C VAL A 72 1.82 4.00 3.26
N PHE A 73 2.65 3.00 3.54
CA PHE A 73 2.24 1.76 4.19
C PHE A 73 1.59 2.01 5.56
N LYS A 74 2.22 2.83 6.42
CA LYS A 74 1.65 3.19 7.74
C LYS A 74 0.27 3.86 7.61
N TYR A 75 0.07 4.67 6.56
CA TYR A 75 -1.20 5.35 6.31
C TYR A 75 -2.30 4.37 5.88
N VAL A 76 -2.01 3.43 4.96
CA VAL A 76 -3.01 2.49 4.43
C VAL A 76 -3.21 1.23 5.28
N LYS A 77 -2.24 0.87 6.13
CA LYS A 77 -2.29 -0.31 6.99
C LYS A 77 -3.58 -0.47 7.80
N PRO A 78 -4.12 0.55 8.50
CA PRO A 78 -5.35 0.39 9.29
C PRO A 78 -6.58 0.06 8.42
N ASP A 79 -6.58 0.47 7.15
CA ASP A 79 -7.66 0.22 6.20
C ASP A 79 -7.45 -1.07 5.40
N ALA A 80 -6.20 -1.51 5.27
CA ALA A 80 -5.81 -2.78 4.68
C ALA A 80 -5.73 -3.93 5.71
N ASP A 81 -6.17 -3.69 6.95
CA ASP A 81 -6.09 -4.65 8.04
C ASP A 81 -7.06 -5.82 7.78
N PRO A 82 -6.53 -7.04 7.53
CA PRO A 82 -7.38 -8.19 7.25
C PRO A 82 -8.34 -8.49 8.40
N GLU A 83 -8.09 -8.10 9.64
CA GLU A 83 -9.05 -8.35 10.71
C GLU A 83 -10.29 -7.45 10.61
N LYS A 84 -10.16 -6.28 9.96
CA LYS A 84 -11.23 -5.28 9.81
C LYS A 84 -11.96 -5.36 8.47
N LEU A 85 -11.40 -6.07 7.49
CA LEU A 85 -12.04 -6.30 6.19
C LEU A 85 -13.20 -7.29 6.30
N ASP A 86 -14.30 -6.99 5.60
CA ASP A 86 -15.43 -7.92 5.51
C ASP A 86 -15.07 -9.18 4.71
N SER A 87 -15.79 -10.27 4.97
CA SER A 87 -15.53 -11.59 4.37
C SER A 87 -15.69 -11.62 2.85
N LYS A 88 -16.52 -10.76 2.26
CA LYS A 88 -16.71 -10.68 0.81
C LYS A 88 -15.49 -10.02 0.17
N THR A 89 -15.05 -8.89 0.69
CA THR A 89 -13.85 -8.16 0.28
C THR A 89 -12.59 -9.02 0.41
N LYS A 90 -12.46 -9.79 1.50
CA LYS A 90 -11.39 -10.80 1.66
C LYS A 90 -11.40 -11.84 0.56
N ARG A 91 -12.57 -12.42 0.27
CA ARG A 91 -12.73 -13.47 -0.74
C ARG A 91 -12.45 -12.94 -2.15
N GLU A 92 -12.98 -11.76 -2.49
CA GLU A 92 -12.79 -11.12 -3.80
C GLU A 92 -11.35 -10.68 -4.05
N MET A 93 -10.61 -10.32 -3.00
CA MET A 93 -9.19 -9.96 -3.10
C MET A 93 -8.23 -11.13 -2.83
N GLY A 94 -8.75 -12.35 -2.61
CA GLY A 94 -7.92 -13.53 -2.31
C GLY A 94 -7.11 -13.40 -1.02
N ILE A 95 -7.55 -12.55 -0.09
CA ILE A 95 -6.89 -12.35 1.21
C ILE A 95 -7.26 -13.53 2.11
N ILE A 96 -6.41 -14.55 2.10
CA ILE A 96 -6.43 -15.60 3.11
C ILE A 96 -5.92 -14.96 4.40
N THR A 97 -6.66 -15.11 5.50
CA THR A 97 -6.23 -14.71 6.85
C THR A 97 -4.82 -15.26 7.10
N GLY A 98 -3.80 -14.38 7.08
CA GLY A 98 -2.38 -14.73 7.17
C GLY A 98 -1.50 -14.31 5.98
N TYR A 99 -2.05 -13.84 4.85
CA TYR A 99 -1.30 -13.46 3.64
C TYR A 99 -0.93 -11.97 3.55
N ILE A 100 -1.70 -11.08 4.17
CA ILE A 100 -1.20 -9.74 4.53
C ILE A 100 -0.28 -9.93 5.74
N ARG A 101 0.85 -10.59 5.51
CA ARG A 101 1.95 -10.53 6.44
C ARG A 101 2.38 -9.07 6.41
N SER A 102 2.32 -8.39 7.55
CA SER A 102 3.24 -7.28 7.73
C SER A 102 4.61 -7.83 7.30
N PRO A 103 5.35 -7.18 6.40
CA PRO A 103 6.73 -7.57 6.10
C PRO A 103 7.65 -7.57 7.34
N LEU A 104 7.08 -7.23 8.51
CA LEU A 104 7.67 -6.73 9.74
C LEU A 104 7.51 -7.70 10.92
N ASN A 105 6.93 -8.90 10.74
CA ASN A 105 6.60 -9.80 11.85
C ASN A 105 7.77 -10.60 12.43
N LYS A 106 9.03 -10.27 12.13
CA LYS A 106 10.19 -10.83 12.86
C LYS A 106 11.28 -9.84 13.25
N ASP A 107 11.27 -8.63 12.72
CA ASP A 107 12.20 -7.58 13.14
C ASP A 107 11.39 -6.32 13.46
N ASN A 108 11.29 -6.00 14.75
CA ASN A 108 10.83 -4.69 15.25
C ASN A 108 11.79 -3.60 14.73
N LEU A 109 11.64 -3.18 13.47
CA LEU A 109 12.44 -2.13 12.82
C LEU A 109 11.64 -0.83 12.60
N PHE A 110 10.46 -0.72 13.20
CA PHE A 110 9.52 0.38 12.92
C PHE A 110 8.97 1.11 14.16
N ASP A 111 9.44 0.74 15.35
CA ASP A 111 9.45 1.60 16.54
C ASP A 111 10.46 2.75 16.35
#